data_AF-K5DJV4-F1
#
_entry.id   AF-K5DJV4-F1
#
_cell.length_a   1.000
_cell.length_b   1.000
_cell.length_c   1.000
_cell.angle_alpha   90.00
_cell.angle_beta   90.00
_cell.angle_gamma   90.00
#
_symmetry.space_group_name_H-M   'P 1'
#
loop_
_entity.id
_entity.type
_entity.pdbx_description
1 polymer ?
#
loop_
_entity_poly.entity_id
_entity_poly.type
_entity_poly.pdbx_seq_one_letter_code
_entity_poly.pdbx_strand_id
1 'polypeptide(L)'
;MIFAIARRTFLLLAALCCTTLAGCAAKLAHIDTARDAFAAGDPTTAREVLSKVADGGGRFATPAKLDLAMVDLAVGDATSAEKTFRELRDEFDSSLKVAPLHEAAAMVTDDTARKFRPAGYEQVMIRTMLAMCSLVRDGDDAESYINQAAMLQAKLQQEHDERRSSVFGEAAADKLTANPHEELALAPYLRGVLREENLHDLDDARRNYQLVSAIRPSFLPAADDLKRATEGVHSKPGHGALYVFSLVGRGPVLRAVEAPATTAAMTVANALMLNQENQEDDIATLPKITSVKVPSVVIPPSDVAAVTVASYIPTGPDTLPLYELHGATQPLTDVAGMVQQQVDAEMPWTIARSIIRQGGKELAVASARKNLGLTGPAGTMFQFATSTAWTATETADTRCWGLLPREIQVLRAELPAGDHTVEFAPVRYDGQPIATPSRVPLRIYNAKNTYVLVVAPTQQIYVVTAKP
;
A
#
# COMPACT_ATOMS: atom_id res chain seq x y z
N MET A 1 -29.75 -7.73 -60.81
CA MET A 1 -28.98 -6.49 -60.51
C MET A 1 -28.97 -6.12 -59.02
N ILE A 2 -30.03 -6.41 -58.25
CA ILE A 2 -30.15 -6.07 -56.82
C ILE A 2 -29.25 -6.92 -55.89
N PHE A 3 -29.03 -8.21 -56.22
CA PHE A 3 -28.17 -9.11 -55.42
C PHE A 3 -26.67 -8.76 -55.45
N ALA A 4 -26.19 -8.11 -56.51
CA ALA A 4 -24.77 -7.72 -56.63
C ALA A 4 -24.43 -6.49 -55.79
N ILE A 5 -25.41 -5.62 -55.53
CA ILE A 5 -25.25 -4.40 -54.74
C ILE A 5 -25.19 -4.76 -53.25
N ALA A 6 -26.08 -5.65 -52.77
CA ALA A 6 -26.10 -6.11 -51.38
C ALA A 6 -24.82 -6.86 -50.96
N ARG A 7 -24.23 -7.64 -51.87
CA ARG A 7 -22.98 -8.39 -51.59
C ARG A 7 -21.76 -7.47 -51.51
N ARG A 8 -21.74 -6.37 -52.29
CA ARG A 8 -20.70 -5.33 -52.21
C ARG A 8 -20.84 -4.46 -50.97
N THR A 9 -22.06 -4.14 -50.52
CA THR A 9 -22.27 -3.40 -49.26
C THR A 9 -21.93 -4.25 -48.03
N PHE A 10 -22.23 -5.54 -48.04
CA PHE A 10 -21.87 -6.46 -46.95
C PHE A 10 -20.35 -6.68 -46.86
N LEU A 11 -19.65 -6.79 -48.00
CA LEU A 11 -18.19 -6.89 -48.04
C LEU A 11 -17.50 -5.58 -47.64
N LEU A 12 -18.07 -4.42 -47.96
CA LEU A 12 -17.56 -3.11 -47.51
C LEU A 12 -17.81 -2.88 -46.00
N LEU A 13 -18.95 -3.31 -45.44
CA LEU A 13 -19.19 -3.26 -44.00
C LEU A 13 -18.33 -4.26 -43.21
N ALA A 14 -18.11 -5.47 -43.75
CA ALA A 14 -17.21 -6.45 -43.14
C ALA A 14 -15.74 -5.99 -43.21
N ALA A 15 -15.33 -5.33 -44.31
CA ALA A 15 -14.00 -4.73 -44.41
C ALA A 15 -13.83 -3.53 -43.47
N LEU A 16 -14.87 -2.70 -43.25
CA LEU A 16 -14.85 -1.59 -42.29
C LEU A 16 -14.88 -2.07 -40.82
N CYS A 17 -15.48 -3.23 -40.56
CA CYS A 17 -15.45 -3.91 -39.25
C CYS A 17 -14.10 -4.60 -39.00
N CYS A 18 -13.44 -5.13 -40.04
CA CYS A 18 -12.11 -5.73 -39.92
C CYS A 18 -10.97 -4.68 -39.88
N THR A 19 -11.12 -3.51 -40.48
CA THR A 19 -10.10 -2.44 -40.41
C THR A 19 -10.17 -1.61 -39.13
N THR A 20 -11.24 -1.74 -38.33
CA THR A 20 -11.29 -1.21 -36.95
C THR A 20 -10.72 -2.18 -35.90
N LEU A 21 -10.37 -3.40 -36.30
CA LEU A 21 -9.73 -4.41 -35.42
C LEU A 21 -8.21 -4.58 -35.66
N ALA A 22 -7.64 -3.89 -36.67
CA ALA A 22 -6.23 -3.98 -37.02
C ALA A 22 -5.46 -2.65 -36.83
N GLY A 23 -5.95 -1.78 -35.94
CA GLY A 23 -5.28 -0.56 -35.50
C GLY A 23 -4.84 -0.68 -34.04
N CYS A 24 -3.53 -0.57 -33.82
CA CYS A 24 -2.86 -0.29 -32.53
C CYS A 24 -2.88 -1.40 -31.47
N ALA A 25 -1.83 -2.23 -31.50
CA ALA A 25 -1.19 -2.71 -30.26
C ALA A 25 -0.50 -1.52 -29.53
N ALA A 26 -1.24 -0.45 -29.26
CA ALA A 26 -0.88 0.48 -28.20
C ALA A 26 -1.31 -0.24 -26.92
N LYS A 27 -0.37 -0.96 -26.28
CA LYS A 27 -0.59 -1.48 -24.93
C LYS A 27 -1.13 -0.31 -24.10
N LEU A 28 -2.41 -0.38 -23.71
CA LEU A 28 -2.95 0.56 -22.72
C LEU A 28 -1.96 0.58 -21.56
N ALA A 29 -1.53 1.78 -21.17
CA ALA A 29 -0.68 1.96 -20.00
C ALA A 29 -1.44 1.38 -18.79
N HIS A 30 -1.01 0.22 -18.32
CA HIS A 30 -1.58 -0.45 -17.17
C HIS A 30 -0.60 -0.33 -16.01
N ILE A 31 -1.13 0.02 -14.84
CA ILE A 31 -0.34 0.21 -13.62
C ILE A 31 0.52 -1.03 -13.30
N ASP A 32 -0.01 -2.23 -13.52
CA ASP A 32 0.72 -3.48 -13.29
C ASP A 32 1.92 -3.67 -14.23
N THR A 33 1.81 -3.23 -15.49
CA THR A 33 2.94 -3.23 -16.43
C THR A 33 4.11 -2.39 -15.89
N ALA A 34 3.80 -1.25 -15.26
CA ALA A 34 4.83 -0.40 -14.66
C ALA A 34 5.44 -1.03 -13.41
N ARG A 35 4.61 -1.67 -12.57
CA ARG A 35 5.07 -2.39 -11.37
C ARG A 35 5.99 -3.55 -11.72
N ASP A 36 5.65 -4.30 -12.76
CA ASP A 36 6.49 -5.39 -13.27
C ASP A 36 7.78 -4.87 -13.89
N ALA A 37 7.74 -3.73 -14.62
CA ALA A 37 8.96 -3.08 -15.12
C ALA A 37 9.91 -2.64 -14.00
N PHE A 38 9.38 -2.01 -12.94
CA PHE A 38 10.16 -1.64 -11.76
C PHE A 38 10.77 -2.87 -11.08
N ALA A 39 9.98 -3.93 -10.88
CA ALA A 39 10.46 -5.19 -10.31
C ALA A 39 11.48 -5.91 -11.21
N ALA A 40 11.50 -5.65 -12.52
CA ALA A 40 12.47 -6.20 -13.47
C ALA A 40 13.76 -5.37 -13.58
N GLY A 41 13.90 -4.29 -12.79
CA GLY A 41 15.08 -3.43 -12.86
C GLY A 41 14.99 -2.31 -13.89
N ASP A 42 13.81 -2.03 -14.45
CA ASP A 42 13.57 -0.97 -15.45
C ASP A 42 12.73 0.18 -14.87
N PRO A 43 13.34 1.05 -14.04
CA PRO A 43 12.63 2.18 -13.44
C PRO A 43 12.27 3.26 -14.47
N THR A 44 12.96 3.30 -15.62
CA THR A 44 12.68 4.27 -16.70
C THR A 44 11.32 4.01 -17.31
N THR A 45 11.08 2.76 -17.74
CA THR A 45 9.76 2.35 -18.26
C THR A 45 8.69 2.46 -17.18
N ALA A 46 9.00 2.08 -15.94
CA ALA A 46 8.06 2.20 -14.82
C ALA A 46 7.59 3.66 -14.62
N ARG A 47 8.53 4.60 -14.55
CA ARG A 47 8.26 6.04 -14.42
C ARG A 47 7.44 6.57 -15.59
N GLU A 48 7.79 6.22 -16.83
CA GLU A 48 7.05 6.68 -18.02
C GLU A 48 5.60 6.19 -18.02
N VAL A 49 5.38 4.91 -17.74
CA VAL A 49 4.04 4.32 -17.72
C VAL A 49 3.21 4.87 -16.56
N LEU A 50 3.79 4.99 -15.35
CA LEU A 50 3.10 5.54 -14.18
C LEU A 50 2.70 7.00 -14.37
N SER A 51 3.58 7.83 -14.94
CA SER A 51 3.25 9.23 -15.27
C SER A 51 2.07 9.30 -16.24
N LYS A 52 2.06 8.50 -17.31
CA LYS A 52 0.93 8.45 -18.25
C LYS A 52 -0.39 8.04 -17.58
N VAL A 53 -0.36 7.09 -16.65
CA VAL A 53 -1.56 6.64 -15.91
C VAL A 53 -2.00 7.72 -14.91
N ALA A 54 -1.06 8.37 -14.23
CA ALA A 54 -1.33 9.47 -13.30
C ALA A 54 -1.97 10.67 -13.99
N ASP A 55 -1.47 11.05 -15.17
CA ASP A 55 -1.95 12.20 -15.94
C ASP A 55 -3.28 11.93 -16.65
N GLY A 56 -3.60 10.66 -16.93
CA GLY A 56 -4.83 10.27 -17.60
C GLY A 56 -6.12 10.52 -16.80
N GLY A 57 -6.04 10.89 -15.53
CA GLY A 57 -7.19 11.26 -14.70
C GLY A 57 -8.21 10.14 -14.43
N GLY A 58 -7.89 8.90 -14.82
CA GLY A 58 -8.74 7.73 -14.62
C GLY A 58 -8.72 7.21 -13.18
N ARG A 59 -9.48 6.14 -12.92
CA ARG A 59 -9.62 5.54 -11.56
C ARG A 59 -8.31 5.11 -10.90
N PHE A 60 -7.25 4.90 -11.68
CA PHE A 60 -5.91 4.52 -11.21
C PHE A 60 -4.92 5.68 -11.14
N ALA A 61 -5.34 6.92 -11.40
CA ALA A 61 -4.45 8.08 -11.39
C ALA A 61 -3.77 8.27 -10.02
N THR A 62 -4.54 8.27 -8.93
CA THR A 62 -3.99 8.45 -7.58
C THR A 62 -3.11 7.27 -7.12
N PRO A 63 -3.50 5.99 -7.29
CA PRO A 63 -2.59 4.86 -7.06
C PRO A 63 -1.30 4.93 -7.89
N ALA A 64 -1.38 5.39 -9.14
CA ALA A 64 -0.20 5.55 -9.98
C ALA A 64 0.75 6.65 -9.47
N LYS A 65 0.23 7.73 -8.87
CA LYS A 65 1.06 8.75 -8.20
C LYS A 65 1.80 8.20 -6.98
N LEU A 66 1.13 7.36 -6.17
CA LEU A 66 1.76 6.68 -5.03
C LEU A 66 2.90 5.76 -5.49
N ASP A 67 2.65 4.96 -6.53
CA ASP A 67 3.68 4.09 -7.12
C ASP A 67 4.82 4.92 -7.76
N LEU A 68 4.49 6.01 -8.46
CA LEU A 68 5.48 6.90 -9.08
C LEU A 68 6.44 7.49 -8.05
N ALA A 69 5.93 7.95 -6.91
CA ALA A 69 6.75 8.47 -5.82
C ALA A 69 7.74 7.43 -5.27
N MET A 70 7.35 6.14 -5.24
CA MET A 70 8.27 5.05 -4.87
C MET A 70 9.38 4.85 -5.89
N VAL A 71 9.05 4.91 -7.19
CA VAL A 71 10.04 4.83 -8.27
C VAL A 71 11.01 6.01 -8.21
N ASP A 72 10.48 7.22 -7.99
CA ASP A 72 11.29 8.44 -7.87
C ASP A 72 12.26 8.36 -6.69
N LEU A 73 11.77 7.91 -5.53
CA LEU A 73 12.60 7.68 -4.37
C LEU A 73 13.70 6.66 -4.67
N ALA A 74 13.34 5.51 -5.26
CA ALA A 74 14.28 4.43 -5.56
C ALA A 74 15.42 4.88 -6.49
N VAL A 75 15.15 5.71 -7.50
CA VAL A 75 16.20 6.21 -8.39
C VAL A 75 16.95 7.44 -7.85
N GLY A 76 16.76 7.77 -6.56
CA GLY A 76 17.48 8.84 -5.87
C GLY A 76 16.90 10.24 -6.07
N ASP A 77 15.69 10.36 -6.62
CA ASP A 77 14.94 11.63 -6.69
C ASP A 77 14.00 11.78 -5.49
N ALA A 78 14.60 11.81 -4.30
CA ALA A 78 13.87 11.97 -3.03
C ALA A 78 13.07 13.28 -2.97
N THR A 79 13.51 14.32 -3.68
CA THR A 79 12.79 15.61 -3.74
C THR A 79 11.46 15.50 -4.48
N SER A 80 11.45 14.88 -5.67
CA SER A 80 10.20 14.65 -6.42
C SER A 80 9.27 13.68 -5.68
N ALA A 81 9.83 12.64 -5.06
CA ALA A 81 9.07 11.70 -4.25
C ALA A 81 8.41 12.40 -3.04
N GLU A 82 9.16 13.18 -2.28
CA GLU A 82 8.64 13.93 -1.13
C GLU A 82 7.54 14.90 -1.53
N LYS A 83 7.74 15.67 -2.61
CA LYS A 83 6.72 16.58 -3.13
C LYS A 83 5.42 15.83 -3.45
N THR A 84 5.52 14.72 -4.17
CA THR A 84 4.36 13.91 -4.55
C THR A 84 3.65 13.34 -3.32
N PHE A 85 4.38 12.83 -2.33
CA PHE A 85 3.79 12.33 -1.09
C PHE A 85 3.14 13.45 -0.26
N ARG A 86 3.69 14.66 -0.20
CA ARG A 86 3.06 15.81 0.48
C ARG A 86 1.73 16.16 -0.19
N GLU A 87 1.71 16.26 -1.51
CA GLU A 87 0.49 16.55 -2.27
C GLU A 87 -0.60 15.49 -2.02
N LEU A 88 -0.22 14.21 -2.05
CA LEU A 88 -1.14 13.10 -1.79
C LEU A 88 -1.65 13.10 -0.35
N ARG A 89 -0.77 13.32 0.63
CA ARG A 89 -1.16 13.45 2.05
C ARG A 89 -2.20 14.56 2.22
N ASP A 90 -1.93 15.74 1.67
CA ASP A 90 -2.81 16.91 1.81
C ASP A 90 -4.16 16.68 1.11
N GLU A 91 -4.15 16.03 -0.06
CA GLU A 91 -5.35 15.60 -0.78
C GLU A 91 -6.19 14.63 0.08
N PHE A 92 -5.56 13.61 0.68
CA PHE A 92 -6.27 12.63 1.50
C PHE A 92 -6.81 13.26 2.80
N ASP A 93 -6.02 14.08 3.49
CA ASP A 93 -6.43 14.75 4.72
C ASP A 93 -7.60 15.71 4.50
N SER A 94 -7.64 16.40 3.36
CA SER A 94 -8.78 17.23 2.99
C SER A 94 -10.04 16.40 2.75
N SER A 95 -9.90 15.20 2.18
CA SER A 95 -11.02 14.31 1.84
C SER A 95 -11.63 13.60 3.06
N LEU A 96 -10.87 13.41 4.15
CA LEU A 96 -11.33 12.84 5.41
C LEU A 96 -12.36 13.74 6.10
N LYS A 97 -12.26 15.06 5.95
CA LYS A 97 -13.14 16.03 6.60
C LYS A 97 -14.57 16.06 6.02
N VAL A 98 -14.82 15.40 4.90
CA VAL A 98 -16.03 15.59 4.07
C VAL A 98 -16.85 14.30 3.92
N ALA A 99 -16.65 13.24 4.71
CA ALA A 99 -17.51 12.05 4.62
C ALA A 99 -18.75 12.21 5.50
N PRO A 100 -19.95 12.48 4.97
CA PRO A 100 -21.16 12.52 5.78
C PRO A 100 -21.54 11.08 6.13
N LEU A 101 -21.75 10.81 7.40
CA LEU A 101 -22.14 9.51 7.94
C LEU A 101 -23.57 9.09 7.53
N HIS A 102 -24.24 9.81 6.62
CA HIS A 102 -25.71 9.80 6.47
C HIS A 102 -26.26 9.63 5.04
N GLU A 103 -25.51 9.08 4.07
CA GLU A 103 -26.07 8.84 2.73
C GLU A 103 -26.20 7.37 2.34
N ALA A 104 -27.40 6.83 2.52
CA ALA A 104 -27.85 5.58 1.90
C ALA A 104 -27.67 5.59 0.36
N ALA A 105 -27.76 6.76 -0.27
CA ALA A 105 -27.51 6.93 -1.70
C ALA A 105 -26.05 6.63 -2.09
N ALA A 106 -25.08 6.92 -1.20
CA ALA A 106 -23.67 6.66 -1.46
C ALA A 106 -23.38 5.15 -1.44
N MET A 107 -24.04 4.36 -0.58
CA MET A 107 -23.82 2.90 -0.46
C MET A 107 -24.25 2.10 -1.70
N VAL A 108 -25.20 2.60 -2.48
CA VAL A 108 -25.72 1.94 -3.69
C VAL A 108 -24.88 2.26 -4.94
N THR A 109 -24.02 3.28 -4.88
CA THR A 109 -23.08 3.62 -5.97
C THR A 109 -21.95 2.59 -6.09
N ASP A 110 -21.46 2.36 -7.32
CA ASP A 110 -20.34 1.46 -7.61
C ASP A 110 -19.07 1.89 -6.82
N ASP A 111 -18.41 0.95 -6.14
CA ASP A 111 -17.19 1.25 -5.37
C ASP A 111 -16.07 1.82 -6.26
N THR A 112 -16.05 1.47 -7.56
CA THR A 112 -15.10 2.01 -8.53
C THR A 112 -15.45 3.41 -9.04
N ALA A 113 -16.71 3.85 -8.89
CA ALA A 113 -17.13 5.21 -9.23
C ALA A 113 -16.72 6.24 -8.15
N ARG A 114 -16.35 5.79 -6.96
CA ARG A 114 -15.84 6.65 -5.88
C ARG A 114 -14.38 7.03 -6.14
N LYS A 115 -14.02 8.23 -5.68
CA LYS A 115 -12.61 8.67 -5.63
C LYS A 115 -11.81 7.67 -4.81
N PHE A 116 -10.61 7.30 -5.29
CA PHE A 116 -9.71 6.40 -4.58
C PHE A 116 -9.44 6.95 -3.17
N ARG A 117 -9.58 6.09 -2.17
CA ARG A 117 -9.26 6.38 -0.77
C ARG A 117 -8.25 5.37 -0.27
N PRO A 118 -7.08 5.82 0.22
CA PRO A 118 -6.09 4.93 0.78
C PRO A 118 -6.59 4.31 2.07
N ALA A 119 -6.19 3.07 2.32
CA ALA A 119 -6.37 2.40 3.59
C ALA A 119 -5.70 3.18 4.74
N GLY A 120 -6.13 2.94 5.99
CA GLY A 120 -5.55 3.60 7.16
C GLY A 120 -4.02 3.42 7.25
N TYR A 121 -3.53 2.19 7.04
CA TYR A 121 -2.08 1.94 7.00
C TYR A 121 -1.36 2.69 5.88
N GLU A 122 -1.97 2.83 4.69
CA GLU A 122 -1.35 3.55 3.56
C GLU A 122 -1.20 5.04 3.92
N GLN A 123 -2.17 5.62 4.62
CA GLN A 123 -2.11 7.01 5.05
C GLN A 123 -0.99 7.25 6.09
N VAL A 124 -0.79 6.31 7.02
CA VAL A 124 0.35 6.35 7.96
C VAL A 124 1.66 6.13 7.20
N MET A 125 1.67 5.18 6.25
CA MET A 125 2.84 4.84 5.44
C MET A 125 3.30 6.01 4.57
N ILE A 126 2.39 6.83 4.02
CA ILE A 126 2.74 8.06 3.28
C ILE A 126 3.60 8.97 4.17
N ARG A 127 3.24 9.13 5.44
CA ARG A 127 3.96 10.00 6.39
C ARG A 127 5.31 9.40 6.80
N THR A 128 5.37 8.08 7.00
CA THR A 128 6.68 7.45 7.26
C THR A 128 7.58 7.50 6.03
N MET A 129 7.05 7.36 4.81
CA MET A 129 7.84 7.54 3.58
C MET A 129 8.29 8.98 3.39
N LEU A 130 7.49 9.98 3.77
CA LEU A 130 7.92 11.38 3.84
C LEU A 130 9.11 11.57 4.80
N ALA A 131 9.06 10.94 5.98
CA ALA A 131 10.19 10.95 6.90
C ALA A 131 11.44 10.32 6.26
N MET A 132 11.29 9.17 5.59
CA MET A 132 12.39 8.53 4.87
C MET A 132 12.99 9.43 3.77
N CYS A 133 12.15 10.09 2.96
CA CYS A 133 12.60 11.04 1.95
C CYS A 133 13.41 12.20 2.56
N SER A 134 12.98 12.71 3.72
CA SER A 134 13.70 13.77 4.43
C SER A 134 15.03 13.25 5.00
N LEU A 135 15.07 12.06 5.61
CA LEU A 135 16.29 11.47 6.19
C LEU A 135 17.39 11.19 5.16
N VAL A 136 17.02 10.77 3.95
CA VAL A 136 17.98 10.58 2.84
C VAL A 136 18.33 11.88 2.12
N ARG A 137 17.95 13.03 2.67
CA ARG A 137 18.33 14.36 2.22
C ARG A 137 19.04 15.13 3.35
N ASP A 138 18.32 16.05 3.99
CA ASP A 138 18.79 17.00 5.01
C ASP A 138 18.29 16.65 6.42
N GLY A 139 17.23 15.83 6.52
CA GLY A 139 16.60 15.40 7.76
C GLY A 139 15.67 16.43 8.42
N ASP A 140 15.54 17.63 7.86
CA ASP A 140 14.90 18.79 8.52
C ASP A 140 13.43 18.55 8.89
N ASP A 141 12.69 17.85 8.03
CA ASP A 141 11.25 17.61 8.19
C ASP A 141 10.93 16.22 8.77
N ALA A 142 11.92 15.34 8.91
CA ALA A 142 11.73 13.94 9.28
C ALA A 142 10.93 13.79 10.59
N GLU A 143 11.30 14.55 11.62
CA GLU A 143 10.62 14.49 12.92
C GLU A 143 9.15 14.94 12.84
N SER A 144 8.87 15.99 12.06
CA SER A 144 7.51 16.49 11.85
C SER A 144 6.63 15.41 11.23
N TYR A 145 7.13 14.69 10.23
CA TYR A 145 6.39 13.61 9.59
C TYR A 145 6.19 12.39 10.49
N ILE A 146 7.19 12.04 11.29
CA ILE A 146 7.09 10.96 12.28
C ILE A 146 6.00 11.26 13.30
N ASN A 147 5.95 12.51 13.80
CA ASN A 147 4.91 12.95 14.71
C ASN A 147 3.52 12.92 14.05
N GLN A 148 3.41 13.36 12.79
CA GLN A 148 2.16 13.25 12.03
C GLN A 148 1.71 11.79 11.85
N ALA A 149 2.65 10.86 11.63
CA ALA A 149 2.34 9.44 11.48
C ALA A 149 1.79 8.86 12.79
N ALA A 150 2.44 9.16 13.92
CA ALA A 150 1.98 8.72 15.25
C ALA A 150 0.59 9.30 15.60
N MET A 151 0.38 10.59 15.34
CA MET A 151 -0.92 11.24 15.55
C MET A 151 -2.03 10.61 14.71
N LEU A 152 -1.75 10.32 13.43
CA LEU A 152 -2.73 9.69 12.55
C LEU A 152 -3.05 8.27 13.01
N GLN A 153 -2.05 7.49 13.41
CA GLN A 153 -2.26 6.11 13.88
C GLN A 153 -3.17 6.08 15.13
N ALA A 154 -2.90 6.95 16.11
CA ALA A 154 -3.76 7.10 17.29
C ALA A 154 -5.19 7.51 16.91
N LYS A 155 -5.33 8.42 15.95
CA LYS A 155 -6.64 8.86 15.45
C LYS A 155 -7.42 7.74 14.76
N LEU A 156 -6.78 6.95 13.89
CA LEU A 156 -7.42 5.84 13.18
C LEU A 156 -7.89 4.76 14.16
N GLN A 157 -7.10 4.46 15.19
CA GLN A 157 -7.50 3.54 16.25
C GLN A 157 -8.76 4.04 16.98
N GLN A 158 -8.80 5.33 17.35
CA GLN A 158 -9.97 5.93 17.99
C GLN A 158 -11.22 5.87 17.09
N GLU A 159 -11.10 6.28 15.83
CA GLU A 159 -12.23 6.25 14.87
C GLU A 159 -12.78 4.84 14.66
N HIS A 160 -11.90 3.83 14.65
CA HIS A 160 -12.31 2.43 14.55
C HIS A 160 -13.11 1.98 15.78
N ASP A 161 -12.65 2.31 16.99
CA ASP A 161 -13.31 1.94 18.23
C ASP A 161 -14.68 2.61 18.37
N GLU A 162 -14.81 3.87 17.96
CA GLU A 162 -16.07 4.61 17.88
C GLU A 162 -17.04 3.97 16.85
N ARG A 163 -16.55 3.65 15.65
CA ARG A 163 -17.35 3.01 14.60
C ARG A 163 -17.85 1.63 15.03
N ARG A 164 -17.04 0.85 15.75
CA ARG A 164 -17.44 -0.44 16.31
C ARG A 164 -18.60 -0.31 17.30
N SER A 165 -18.48 0.63 18.25
CA SER A 165 -19.50 0.84 19.27
C SER A 165 -20.84 1.28 18.67
N SER A 166 -20.80 2.17 17.67
CA SER A 166 -22.02 2.71 17.04
C SER A 166 -22.88 1.69 16.26
N VAL A 167 -22.30 0.64 15.67
CA VAL A 167 -23.07 -0.28 14.81
C VAL A 167 -23.59 -1.51 15.55
N PHE A 168 -22.81 -2.08 16.48
CA PHE A 168 -23.18 -3.35 17.14
C PHE A 168 -23.48 -3.19 18.64
N GLY A 169 -23.28 -2.02 19.23
CA GLY A 169 -23.30 -1.85 20.69
C GLY A 169 -22.15 -2.58 21.39
N GLU A 170 -21.87 -2.21 22.65
CA GLU A 170 -20.67 -2.68 23.38
C GLU A 170 -20.57 -4.21 23.51
N ALA A 171 -21.69 -4.92 23.67
CA ALA A 171 -21.70 -6.37 23.96
C ALA A 171 -21.53 -7.30 22.73
N ALA A 172 -21.77 -6.80 21.51
CA ALA A 172 -21.61 -7.59 20.27
C ALA A 172 -20.35 -7.23 19.48
N ALA A 173 -19.71 -6.09 19.80
CA ALA A 173 -18.47 -5.65 19.17
C ALA A 173 -17.36 -6.70 19.32
N ASP A 174 -17.22 -7.35 20.48
CA ASP A 174 -16.11 -8.28 20.76
C ASP A 174 -16.14 -9.58 19.95
N LYS A 175 -17.30 -9.95 19.39
CA LYS A 175 -17.50 -11.24 18.68
C LYS A 175 -17.38 -11.16 17.16
N LEU A 176 -17.32 -9.97 16.56
CA LEU A 176 -17.47 -9.83 15.10
C LEU A 176 -16.26 -9.31 14.30
N THR A 177 -15.21 -8.73 14.88
CA THR A 177 -14.05 -8.28 14.09
C THR A 177 -12.74 -8.29 14.88
N ALA A 178 -11.67 -8.79 14.24
CA ALA A 178 -10.29 -8.51 14.64
C ALA A 178 -9.99 -7.00 14.50
N ASN A 179 -9.04 -6.46 15.26
CA ASN A 179 -8.58 -5.08 15.08
C ASN A 179 -7.89 -4.98 13.69
N PRO A 180 -8.42 -4.20 12.73
CA PRO A 180 -7.85 -4.07 11.39
C PRO A 180 -6.55 -3.25 11.37
N HIS A 181 -6.19 -2.57 12.46
CA HIS A 181 -5.05 -1.67 12.50
C HIS A 181 -3.90 -2.30 13.28
N GLU A 182 -3.01 -3.00 12.56
CA GLU A 182 -1.69 -3.30 13.10
C GLU A 182 -0.88 -1.99 13.14
N GLU A 183 -0.36 -1.65 14.31
CA GLU A 183 0.45 -0.46 14.48
C GLU A 183 1.75 -0.57 13.67
N LEU A 184 2.11 0.49 12.92
CA LEU A 184 3.36 0.52 12.16
C LEU A 184 4.54 0.82 13.09
N ALA A 185 5.42 -0.16 13.30
CA ALA A 185 6.61 -0.01 14.13
C ALA A 185 7.62 1.02 13.59
N LEU A 186 7.57 1.35 12.29
CA LEU A 186 8.53 2.27 11.66
C LEU A 186 8.51 3.67 12.27
N ALA A 187 7.34 4.26 12.51
CA ALA A 187 7.25 5.61 13.07
C ALA A 187 7.87 5.72 14.47
N PRO A 188 7.50 4.89 15.47
CA PRO A 188 8.15 4.93 16.77
C PRO A 188 9.64 4.56 16.68
N TYR A 189 10.03 3.62 15.81
CA TYR A 189 11.45 3.31 15.63
C TYR A 189 12.27 4.53 15.16
N LEU A 190 11.81 5.24 14.12
CA LEU A 190 12.46 6.45 13.62
C LEU A 190 12.50 7.55 14.69
N ARG A 191 11.44 7.70 15.49
CA ARG A 191 11.43 8.62 16.63
C ARG A 191 12.51 8.26 17.64
N GLY A 192 12.64 6.97 17.95
CA GLY A 192 13.70 6.45 18.81
C GLY A 192 15.09 6.82 18.31
N VAL A 193 15.37 6.54 17.04
CA VAL A 193 16.66 6.81 16.38
C VAL A 193 17.05 8.29 16.43
N LEU A 194 16.12 9.19 16.10
CA LEU A 194 16.37 10.64 16.12
C LEU A 194 16.60 11.17 17.55
N ARG A 195 15.87 10.65 18.53
CA ARG A 195 16.00 11.06 19.94
C ARG A 195 17.27 10.49 20.57
N GLU A 196 17.70 9.30 20.17
CA GLU A 196 18.97 8.68 20.60
C GLU A 196 20.18 9.53 20.14
N GLU A 197 20.18 10.03 18.91
CA GLU A 197 21.27 10.84 18.36
C GLU A 197 21.47 12.17 19.09
N ASN A 198 20.37 12.83 19.46
CA ASN A 198 20.41 14.14 20.09
C ASN A 198 20.87 14.12 21.56
N LEU A 199 20.94 12.95 22.20
CA LEU A 199 21.34 12.71 23.60
C LEU A 199 20.56 13.49 24.69
N HIS A 200 19.67 14.41 24.32
CA HIS A 200 18.90 15.23 25.26
C HIS A 200 17.59 14.58 25.71
N ASP A 201 16.98 13.73 24.86
CA ASP A 201 15.64 13.17 25.08
C ASP A 201 15.66 11.64 25.09
N LEU A 202 16.65 11.05 25.78
CA LEU A 202 16.83 9.59 25.83
C LEU A 202 15.62 8.86 26.43
N ASP A 203 14.86 9.49 27.32
CA ASP A 203 13.60 8.93 27.82
C ASP A 203 12.55 8.78 26.72
N ASP A 204 12.52 9.70 25.75
CA ASP A 204 11.65 9.58 24.58
C ASP A 204 12.12 8.45 23.66
N ALA A 205 13.44 8.32 23.47
CA ALA A 205 14.00 7.20 22.72
C ALA A 205 13.63 5.84 23.35
N ARG A 206 13.84 5.71 24.67
CA ARG A 206 13.52 4.49 25.44
C ARG A 206 12.04 4.10 25.32
N ARG A 207 11.11 5.05 25.49
CA ARG A 207 9.66 4.78 25.34
C ARG A 207 9.33 4.27 23.94
N ASN A 208 9.91 4.87 22.92
CA ASN A 208 9.65 4.49 21.54
C ASN A 208 10.25 3.11 21.19
N TYR A 209 11.46 2.77 21.67
CA TYR A 209 12.01 1.42 21.50
C TYR A 209 11.24 0.35 22.27
N GLN A 210 10.70 0.68 23.44
CA GLN A 210 9.77 -0.19 24.17
C GLN A 210 8.48 -0.43 23.36
N LEU A 211 7.90 0.62 22.76
CA LEU A 211 6.74 0.49 21.89
C LEU A 211 7.05 -0.38 20.67
N VAL A 212 8.20 -0.20 20.02
CA VAL A 212 8.65 -1.08 18.92
C VAL A 212 8.74 -2.54 19.38
N SER A 213 9.29 -2.81 20.56
CA SER A 213 9.39 -4.16 21.11
C SER A 213 8.00 -4.77 21.41
N ALA A 214 7.03 -3.94 21.77
CA ALA A 214 5.65 -4.38 22.00
C ALA A 214 4.91 -4.68 20.68
N ILE A 215 5.09 -3.85 19.66
CA ILE A 215 4.48 -4.02 18.33
C ILE A 215 5.14 -5.20 17.60
N ARG A 216 6.47 -5.27 17.60
CA ARG A 216 7.25 -6.27 16.87
C ARG A 216 8.25 -7.00 17.79
N PRO A 217 7.79 -7.92 18.65
CA PRO A 217 8.67 -8.66 19.57
C PRO A 217 9.79 -9.47 18.88
N SER A 218 9.59 -9.86 17.61
CA SER A 218 10.58 -10.59 16.83
C SER A 218 11.71 -9.71 16.28
N PHE A 219 11.60 -8.38 16.37
CA PHE A 219 12.65 -7.46 15.94
C PHE A 219 13.70 -7.32 17.06
N LEU A 220 14.65 -8.26 17.06
CA LEU A 220 15.70 -8.37 18.08
C LEU A 220 16.53 -7.08 18.30
N PRO A 221 16.85 -6.26 17.28
CA PRO A 221 17.67 -5.06 17.48
C PRO A 221 17.08 -4.05 18.46
N ALA A 222 15.75 -4.01 18.64
CA ALA A 222 15.12 -3.09 19.58
C ALA A 222 15.60 -3.27 21.04
N ALA A 223 16.04 -4.47 21.43
CA ALA A 223 16.61 -4.71 22.74
C ALA A 223 17.97 -4.00 22.92
N ASP A 224 18.82 -4.07 21.89
CA ASP A 224 20.12 -3.36 21.88
C ASP A 224 19.91 -1.85 21.81
N ASP A 225 18.91 -1.38 21.06
CA ASP A 225 18.55 0.04 20.97
C ASP A 225 18.05 0.58 22.31
N LEU A 226 17.17 -0.17 22.99
CA LEU A 226 16.70 0.18 24.32
C LEU A 226 17.84 0.24 25.34
N LYS A 227 18.80 -0.70 25.25
CA LYS A 227 19.99 -0.71 26.10
C LYS A 227 20.84 0.54 25.86
N ARG A 228 21.16 0.88 24.61
CA ARG A 228 21.94 2.08 24.27
C ARG A 228 21.28 3.36 24.74
N ALA A 229 19.97 3.51 24.51
CA ALA A 229 19.21 4.66 24.98
C ALA A 229 19.18 4.75 26.52
N THR A 230 19.25 3.62 27.22
CA THR A 230 19.33 3.58 28.69
C THR A 230 20.73 3.93 29.22
N GLU A 231 21.78 3.47 28.54
CA GLU A 231 23.18 3.76 28.91
C GLU A 231 23.64 5.15 28.47
N GLY A 232 22.90 5.80 27.57
CA GLY A 232 23.22 7.14 27.04
C GLY A 232 24.43 7.14 26.12
N VAL A 233 24.72 6.00 25.47
CA VAL A 233 25.84 5.85 24.53
C VAL A 233 25.28 5.65 23.13
N HIS A 234 25.38 6.71 22.31
CA HIS A 234 24.95 6.67 20.92
C HIS A 234 25.90 5.84 20.04
N SER A 235 27.21 6.09 20.10
CA SER A 235 28.27 5.35 19.39
C SER A 235 29.58 5.41 20.19
N LYS A 236 30.55 4.54 19.89
CA LYS A 236 31.89 4.60 20.49
C LYS A 236 32.60 5.91 20.09
N PRO A 237 33.55 6.39 20.91
CA PRO A 237 34.39 7.51 20.53
C PRO A 237 35.05 7.30 19.16
N GLY A 238 34.97 8.31 18.29
CA GLY A 238 35.51 8.25 16.93
C GLY A 238 34.64 7.47 15.93
N HIS A 239 33.42 7.07 16.30
CA HIS A 239 32.49 6.32 15.45
C HIS A 239 31.17 7.06 15.24
N GLY A 240 30.50 6.76 14.13
CA GLY A 240 29.10 7.12 13.86
C GLY A 240 28.23 5.88 13.66
N ALA A 241 26.92 6.08 13.59
CA ALA A 241 25.96 5.00 13.35
C ALA A 241 25.42 5.08 11.92
N LEU A 242 25.66 4.03 11.14
CA LEU A 242 25.04 3.81 9.83
C LEU A 242 23.70 3.08 10.04
N TYR A 243 22.61 3.76 9.70
CA TYR A 243 21.27 3.16 9.64
C TYR A 243 20.91 2.84 8.20
N VAL A 244 20.68 1.56 7.94
CA VAL A 244 20.26 1.05 6.63
C VAL A 244 18.81 0.60 6.75
N PHE A 245 17.92 1.36 6.13
CA PHE A 245 16.51 1.00 5.99
C PHE A 245 16.33 0.31 4.64
N SER A 246 15.71 -0.86 4.63
CA SER A 246 15.50 -1.63 3.39
C SER A 246 14.03 -1.92 3.15
N LEU A 247 13.55 -1.55 1.98
CA LEU A 247 12.22 -1.86 1.47
C LEU A 247 12.34 -3.18 0.70
N VAL A 248 12.08 -4.30 1.37
CA VAL A 248 12.41 -5.64 0.89
C VAL A 248 11.18 -6.34 0.32
N GLY A 249 11.36 -6.93 -0.86
CA GLY A 249 10.35 -7.72 -1.53
C GLY A 249 9.24 -6.92 -2.20
N ARG A 250 8.48 -7.58 -3.07
CA ARG A 250 7.28 -7.01 -3.70
C ARG A 250 6.14 -7.02 -2.69
N GLY A 251 5.55 -5.85 -2.42
CA GLY A 251 4.44 -5.75 -1.49
C GLY A 251 3.12 -6.27 -2.02
N PRO A 252 2.11 -6.32 -1.15
CA PRO A 252 0.79 -6.86 -1.46
C PRO A 252 0.06 -6.01 -2.51
N VAL A 253 -0.65 -6.69 -3.41
CA VAL A 253 -1.59 -6.10 -4.36
C VAL A 253 -2.98 -6.71 -4.20
N LEU A 254 -4.02 -5.95 -4.51
CA LEU A 254 -5.39 -6.46 -4.45
C LEU A 254 -5.82 -7.06 -5.79
N ARG A 255 -6.51 -8.19 -5.75
CA ARG A 255 -7.18 -8.81 -6.91
C ARG A 255 -8.62 -9.15 -6.58
N ALA A 256 -9.49 -9.10 -7.57
CA ALA A 256 -10.89 -9.46 -7.41
C ALA A 256 -11.05 -10.99 -7.34
N VAL A 257 -11.77 -11.47 -6.33
CA VAL A 257 -12.16 -12.88 -6.17
C VAL A 257 -13.65 -12.97 -5.85
N GLU A 258 -14.27 -14.11 -6.18
CA GLU A 258 -15.62 -14.44 -5.72
C GLU A 258 -15.57 -14.96 -4.29
N ALA A 259 -16.38 -14.38 -3.40
CA ALA A 259 -16.51 -14.80 -2.01
C ALA A 259 -17.98 -15.11 -1.66
N PRO A 260 -18.25 -16.14 -0.85
CA PRO A 260 -19.61 -16.48 -0.43
C PRO A 260 -20.18 -15.42 0.51
N ALA A 261 -21.50 -15.22 0.47
CA ALA A 261 -22.20 -14.39 1.44
C ALA A 261 -22.20 -15.07 2.83
N THR A 262 -21.41 -14.56 3.76
CA THR A 262 -21.25 -15.14 5.11
C THR A 262 -22.33 -14.67 6.07
N THR A 263 -22.62 -15.45 7.11
CA THR A 263 -23.56 -15.07 8.19
C THR A 263 -23.15 -13.76 8.89
N ALA A 264 -21.84 -13.55 9.09
CA ALA A 264 -21.32 -12.31 9.67
C ALA A 264 -21.62 -11.11 8.77
N ALA A 265 -21.38 -11.24 7.46
CA ALA A 265 -21.69 -10.19 6.50
C ALA A 265 -23.21 -9.91 6.38
N MET A 266 -24.05 -10.93 6.43
CA MET A 266 -25.52 -10.75 6.46
C MET A 266 -25.97 -10.00 7.72
N THR A 267 -25.35 -10.30 8.87
CA THR A 267 -25.63 -9.60 10.13
C THR A 267 -25.28 -8.11 10.02
N VAL A 268 -24.09 -7.81 9.49
CA VAL A 268 -23.64 -6.44 9.22
C VAL A 268 -24.57 -5.75 8.23
N ALA A 269 -24.98 -6.43 7.15
CA ALA A 269 -25.86 -5.87 6.14
C ALA A 269 -27.23 -5.48 6.73
N ASN A 270 -27.82 -6.37 7.53
CA ASN A 270 -29.09 -6.08 8.20
C ASN A 270 -28.96 -4.91 9.19
N ALA A 271 -27.90 -4.85 10.00
CA ALA A 271 -27.66 -3.74 10.92
C ALA A 271 -27.53 -2.39 10.20
N LEU A 272 -26.79 -2.37 9.07
CA LEU A 272 -26.64 -1.18 8.23
C LEU A 272 -27.96 -0.71 7.59
N MET A 273 -28.86 -1.65 7.26
CA MET A 273 -30.19 -1.32 6.73
C MET A 273 -31.16 -0.85 7.82
N LEU A 274 -31.07 -1.42 9.04
CA LEU A 274 -31.96 -1.07 10.17
C LEU A 274 -31.63 0.28 10.80
N ASN A 275 -30.37 0.71 10.78
CA ASN A 275 -29.97 2.05 11.26
C ASN A 275 -30.43 3.19 10.32
N GLN A 276 -31.33 2.92 9.36
CA GLN A 276 -31.95 3.91 8.49
C GLN A 276 -33.31 4.33 9.07
N GLU A 277 -33.33 5.40 9.89
CA GLU A 277 -34.51 5.87 10.63
C GLU A 277 -35.69 6.42 9.80
N ASN A 278 -35.73 6.29 8.45
CA ASN A 278 -36.68 7.09 7.66
C ASN A 278 -37.46 6.42 6.52
N GLN A 279 -37.62 5.10 6.49
CA GLN A 279 -38.63 4.49 5.61
C GLN A 279 -39.42 3.39 6.33
N GLU A 280 -40.46 3.81 7.06
CA GLU A 280 -41.67 3.00 7.15
C GLU A 280 -42.17 2.77 5.70
N ASP A 281 -42.59 1.53 5.40
CA ASP A 281 -43.19 1.07 4.14
C ASP A 281 -42.27 0.54 3.01
N ASP A 282 -41.33 -0.34 3.36
CA ASP A 282 -41.05 -1.63 2.69
C ASP A 282 -39.68 -2.12 3.19
N ILE A 283 -39.67 -3.03 4.17
CA ILE A 283 -38.43 -3.73 4.54
C ILE A 283 -38.03 -4.56 3.32
N ALA A 284 -37.15 -4.00 2.49
CA ALA A 284 -36.56 -4.69 1.36
C ALA A 284 -35.85 -5.95 1.86
N THR A 285 -36.52 -7.11 1.74
CA THR A 285 -35.89 -8.39 2.02
C THR A 285 -34.68 -8.53 1.11
N LEU A 286 -33.49 -8.67 1.69
CA LEU A 286 -32.26 -8.89 0.93
C LEU A 286 -32.47 -10.09 -0.01
N PRO A 287 -32.20 -9.94 -1.32
CA PRO A 287 -32.32 -11.04 -2.24
C PRO A 287 -31.35 -12.16 -1.86
N LYS A 288 -31.62 -13.37 -2.36
CA LYS A 288 -30.78 -14.55 -2.08
C LYS A 288 -29.46 -14.47 -2.86
N ILE A 289 -28.55 -13.64 -2.38
CA ILE A 289 -27.20 -13.46 -2.92
C ILE A 289 -26.30 -14.55 -2.35
N THR A 290 -25.76 -15.40 -3.21
CA THR A 290 -24.91 -16.54 -2.81
C THR A 290 -23.42 -16.18 -2.77
N SER A 291 -22.96 -15.31 -3.68
CA SER A 291 -21.59 -14.83 -3.72
C SER A 291 -21.52 -13.39 -4.22
N VAL A 292 -20.42 -12.73 -3.90
CA VAL A 292 -20.09 -11.37 -4.34
C VAL A 292 -18.61 -11.28 -4.69
N LYS A 293 -18.26 -10.35 -5.59
CA LYS A 293 -16.85 -10.03 -5.86
C LYS A 293 -16.28 -9.13 -4.77
N VAL A 294 -15.14 -9.52 -4.22
CA VAL A 294 -14.41 -8.78 -3.18
C VAL A 294 -12.93 -8.69 -3.51
N PRO A 295 -12.20 -7.68 -2.99
CA PRO A 295 -10.76 -7.66 -3.07
C PRO A 295 -10.16 -8.74 -2.16
N SER A 296 -9.12 -9.40 -2.66
CA SER A 296 -8.27 -10.32 -1.91
C SER A 296 -6.81 -9.94 -2.12
N VAL A 297 -6.01 -10.14 -1.07
CA VAL A 297 -4.59 -9.81 -1.05
C VAL A 297 -3.80 -10.87 -1.80
N VAL A 298 -2.92 -10.43 -2.68
CA VAL A 298 -1.94 -11.27 -3.36
C VAL A 298 -0.56 -10.68 -3.09
N ILE A 299 0.33 -11.48 -2.52
CA ILE A 299 1.73 -11.11 -2.30
C ILE A 299 2.53 -11.67 -3.48
N PRO A 300 3.04 -10.83 -4.40
CA PRO A 300 3.87 -11.30 -5.50
C PRO A 300 5.16 -11.96 -4.98
N PRO A 301 5.67 -13.00 -5.64
CA PRO A 301 6.87 -13.68 -5.19
C PRO A 301 8.09 -12.74 -5.24
N SER A 302 8.95 -12.87 -4.23
CA SER A 302 10.27 -12.24 -4.20
C SER A 302 11.23 -13.15 -3.44
N ASP A 303 12.39 -13.40 -4.03
CA ASP A 303 13.43 -14.26 -3.45
C ASP A 303 14.28 -13.51 -2.42
N VAL A 304 14.12 -12.19 -2.31
CA VAL A 304 14.91 -11.36 -1.39
C VAL A 304 14.38 -11.51 0.02
N ALA A 305 15.24 -12.03 0.89
CA ALA A 305 14.99 -12.15 2.32
C ALA A 305 15.52 -10.97 3.11
N ALA A 306 16.69 -10.44 2.74
CA ALA A 306 17.32 -9.30 3.41
C ALA A 306 18.35 -8.61 2.51
N VAL A 307 18.89 -7.49 2.99
CA VAL A 307 20.06 -6.81 2.41
C VAL A 307 21.23 -6.94 3.38
N THR A 308 22.34 -7.49 2.92
CA THR A 308 23.60 -7.52 3.67
C THR A 308 24.37 -6.23 3.48
N VAL A 309 25.14 -5.85 4.50
CA VAL A 309 25.93 -4.61 4.52
C VAL A 309 27.36 -4.95 4.91
N ALA A 310 28.32 -4.55 4.09
CA ALA A 310 29.74 -4.76 4.34
C ALA A 310 30.57 -3.53 3.95
N SER A 311 31.64 -3.23 4.67
CA SER A 311 32.59 -2.17 4.25
C SER A 311 33.78 -2.78 3.51
N TYR A 312 34.14 -2.15 2.41
CA TYR A 312 35.37 -2.46 1.67
C TYR A 312 36.58 -1.95 2.46
N ILE A 313 37.54 -2.84 2.69
CA ILE A 313 38.82 -2.51 3.30
C ILE A 313 39.85 -2.44 2.16
N PRO A 314 40.43 -1.25 1.87
CA PRO A 314 41.48 -1.12 0.87
C PRO A 314 42.67 -1.98 1.24
N THR A 315 42.98 -2.95 0.39
CA THR A 315 44.18 -3.77 0.49
C THR A 315 45.20 -3.34 -0.57
N GLY A 316 46.46 -3.74 -0.41
CA GLY A 316 47.52 -3.44 -1.39
C GLY A 316 47.24 -4.07 -2.77
N PRO A 317 47.93 -3.62 -3.83
CA PRO A 317 47.67 -4.05 -5.21
C PRO A 317 47.78 -5.57 -5.44
N ASP A 318 48.55 -6.29 -4.63
CA ASP A 318 48.78 -7.74 -4.76
C ASP A 318 47.93 -8.59 -3.80
N THR A 319 46.94 -7.99 -3.13
CA THR A 319 46.11 -8.66 -2.13
C THR A 319 44.64 -8.63 -2.53
N LEU A 320 43.93 -9.74 -2.28
CA LEU A 320 42.49 -9.79 -2.51
C LEU A 320 41.78 -8.71 -1.68
N PRO A 321 40.69 -8.12 -2.22
CA PRO A 321 39.92 -7.14 -1.47
C PRO A 321 39.30 -7.79 -0.24
N LEU A 322 39.43 -7.12 0.91
CA LEU A 322 38.84 -7.56 2.16
C LEU A 322 37.53 -6.81 2.42
N TYR A 323 36.60 -7.49 3.07
CA TYR A 323 35.32 -6.94 3.46
C TYR A 323 35.08 -7.22 4.93
N GLU A 324 34.61 -6.21 5.65
CA GLU A 324 34.08 -6.37 7.00
C GLU A 324 32.55 -6.43 6.91
N LEU A 325 31.98 -7.57 7.25
CA LEU A 325 30.53 -7.78 7.27
C LEU A 325 29.93 -7.15 8.53
N HIS A 326 29.03 -6.20 8.35
CA HIS A 326 28.30 -5.53 9.44
C HIS A 326 27.01 -6.24 9.83
N GLY A 327 26.46 -7.06 8.93
CA GLY A 327 25.27 -7.88 9.16
C GLY A 327 24.29 -7.85 8.00
N ALA A 328 23.05 -8.23 8.30
CA ALA A 328 21.91 -8.18 7.38
C ALA A 328 20.75 -7.42 8.02
N THR A 329 19.94 -6.77 7.19
CA THR A 329 18.73 -6.06 7.64
C THR A 329 17.72 -7.03 8.22
N GLN A 330 17.02 -6.60 9.27
CA GLN A 330 16.03 -7.40 9.99
C GLN A 330 14.63 -6.78 9.91
N PRO A 331 13.56 -7.58 9.79
CA PRO A 331 12.20 -7.07 9.60
C PRO A 331 11.67 -6.31 10.81
N LEU A 332 11.50 -5.00 10.62
CA LEU A 332 10.88 -4.07 11.58
C LEU A 332 9.36 -3.99 11.36
N THR A 333 8.91 -3.99 10.11
CA THR A 333 7.49 -3.90 9.76
C THR A 333 7.15 -4.94 8.68
N ASP A 334 6.18 -5.80 8.98
CA ASP A 334 5.61 -6.76 8.03
C ASP A 334 4.40 -6.14 7.33
N VAL A 335 4.65 -5.51 6.18
CA VAL A 335 3.59 -4.82 5.43
C VAL A 335 2.61 -5.82 4.86
N ALA A 336 3.08 -6.96 4.35
CA ALA A 336 2.22 -7.98 3.77
C ALA A 336 1.26 -8.58 4.81
N GLY A 337 1.76 -8.92 6.00
CA GLY A 337 0.95 -9.40 7.13
C GLY A 337 -0.10 -8.38 7.55
N MET A 338 0.29 -7.11 7.70
CA MET A 338 -0.63 -6.02 8.06
C MET A 338 -1.76 -5.84 7.04
N VAL A 339 -1.45 -5.86 5.73
CA VAL A 339 -2.49 -5.72 4.69
C VAL A 339 -3.45 -6.91 4.69
N GLN A 340 -2.93 -8.12 4.88
CA GLN A 340 -3.76 -9.32 4.99
C GLN A 340 -4.71 -9.23 6.19
N GLN A 341 -4.19 -8.91 7.37
CA GLN A 341 -5.01 -8.75 8.59
C GLN A 341 -6.09 -7.68 8.42
N GLN A 342 -5.75 -6.53 7.83
CA GLN A 342 -6.72 -5.47 7.59
C GLN A 342 -7.83 -5.92 6.62
N VAL A 343 -7.47 -6.55 5.51
CA VAL A 343 -8.46 -7.03 4.52
C VAL A 343 -9.37 -8.09 5.13
N ASP A 344 -8.82 -9.00 5.93
CA ASP A 344 -9.60 -10.04 6.62
C ASP A 344 -10.56 -9.45 7.66
N ALA A 345 -10.10 -8.45 8.44
CA ALA A 345 -10.92 -7.75 9.42
C ALA A 345 -12.06 -6.93 8.79
N GLU A 346 -11.82 -6.33 7.62
CA GLU A 346 -12.82 -5.55 6.86
C GLU A 346 -13.70 -6.42 5.93
N MET A 347 -13.40 -7.71 5.78
CA MET A 347 -14.08 -8.60 4.85
C MET A 347 -15.59 -8.71 5.11
N PRO A 348 -16.09 -8.88 6.35
CA PRO A 348 -17.52 -8.95 6.62
C PRO A 348 -18.26 -7.67 6.17
N TRP A 349 -17.65 -6.51 6.42
CA TRP A 349 -18.18 -5.22 5.99
C TRP A 349 -18.17 -5.04 4.47
N THR A 350 -17.12 -5.52 3.82
CA THR A 350 -16.97 -5.45 2.37
C THR A 350 -18.01 -6.33 1.67
N ILE A 351 -18.19 -7.57 2.13
CA ILE A 351 -19.23 -8.47 1.64
C ILE A 351 -20.62 -7.88 1.90
N ALA A 352 -20.87 -7.33 3.09
CA ALA A 352 -22.14 -6.72 3.45
C ALA A 352 -22.52 -5.55 2.53
N ARG A 353 -21.57 -4.64 2.27
CA ARG A 353 -21.77 -3.54 1.31
C ARG A 353 -22.06 -4.04 -0.09
N SER A 354 -21.34 -5.06 -0.56
CA SER A 354 -21.62 -5.68 -1.86
C SER A 354 -23.01 -6.31 -1.94
N ILE A 355 -23.46 -6.98 -0.86
CA ILE A 355 -24.81 -7.55 -0.75
C ILE A 355 -25.88 -6.44 -0.83
N ILE A 356 -25.74 -5.37 -0.04
CA ILE A 356 -26.68 -4.23 -0.07
C ILE A 356 -26.71 -3.58 -1.45
N ARG A 357 -25.54 -3.37 -2.06
CA ARG A 357 -25.39 -2.75 -3.38
C ARG A 357 -26.03 -3.59 -4.48
N GLN A 358 -25.82 -4.90 -4.45
CA GLN A 358 -26.45 -5.83 -5.39
C GLN A 358 -27.97 -5.90 -5.16
N GLY A 359 -28.42 -5.96 -3.91
CA GLY A 359 -29.84 -5.93 -3.57
C GLY A 359 -30.56 -4.65 -4.03
N GLY A 360 -29.93 -3.49 -3.81
CA GLY A 360 -30.44 -2.20 -4.29
C GLY A 360 -30.57 -2.13 -5.81
N LYS A 361 -29.58 -2.66 -6.56
CA LYS A 361 -29.65 -2.76 -8.02
C LYS A 361 -30.85 -3.62 -8.45
N GLU A 362 -31.05 -4.79 -7.83
CA GLU A 362 -32.19 -5.68 -8.13
C GLU A 362 -33.55 -5.01 -7.88
N LEU A 363 -33.69 -4.25 -6.78
CA LEU A 363 -34.91 -3.49 -6.48
C LEU A 363 -35.15 -2.35 -7.47
N ALA A 364 -34.10 -1.69 -7.94
CA ALA A 364 -34.21 -0.67 -8.99
C ALA A 364 -34.70 -1.28 -10.31
N VAL A 365 -34.21 -2.47 -10.69
CA VAL A 365 -34.71 -3.22 -11.85
C VAL A 365 -36.19 -3.55 -11.69
N ALA A 366 -36.58 -4.08 -10.52
CA ALA A 366 -37.95 -4.47 -10.21
C ALA A 366 -38.91 -3.27 -10.28
N SER A 367 -38.49 -2.12 -9.74
CA SER A 367 -39.25 -0.87 -9.78
C SER A 367 -39.38 -0.31 -11.20
N ALA A 368 -38.29 -0.31 -11.98
CA ALA A 368 -38.32 0.10 -13.39
C ALA A 368 -39.28 -0.77 -14.22
N ARG A 369 -39.27 -2.09 -14.00
CA ARG A 369 -40.21 -3.02 -14.64
C ARG A 369 -41.67 -2.70 -14.28
N LYS A 370 -41.96 -2.45 -13.00
CA LYS A 370 -43.30 -2.10 -12.49
C LYS A 370 -43.78 -0.79 -13.13
N ASN A 371 -42.94 0.23 -13.19
CA ASN A 371 -43.27 1.54 -13.75
C ASN A 371 -43.46 1.53 -15.27
N LEU A 372 -42.77 0.64 -15.99
CA LEU A 372 -42.92 0.48 -17.44
C LEU A 372 -44.10 -0.44 -17.84
N GLY A 373 -44.87 -0.97 -16.88
CA GLY A 373 -45.99 -1.87 -17.16
C GLY A 373 -45.59 -3.20 -17.80
N LEU A 374 -44.30 -3.57 -17.73
CA LEU A 374 -43.74 -4.76 -18.36
C LEU A 374 -44.06 -6.01 -17.51
N THR A 375 -45.33 -6.41 -17.54
CA THR A 375 -45.83 -7.65 -16.94
C THR A 375 -45.94 -8.74 -18.02
N GLY A 376 -45.66 -10.00 -17.66
CA GLY A 376 -45.66 -11.13 -18.62
C GLY A 376 -44.31 -11.41 -19.32
N PRO A 377 -44.31 -12.09 -20.48
CA PRO A 377 -43.10 -12.57 -21.17
C PRO A 377 -42.10 -11.47 -21.54
N ALA A 378 -42.59 -10.30 -21.96
CA ALA A 378 -41.76 -9.13 -22.27
C ALA A 378 -40.99 -8.60 -21.05
N GLY A 379 -41.61 -8.63 -19.86
CA GLY A 379 -40.94 -8.28 -18.60
C GLY A 379 -39.89 -9.30 -18.16
N THR A 380 -40.09 -10.58 -18.50
CA THR A 380 -39.12 -11.65 -18.18
C THR A 380 -37.91 -11.58 -19.11
N MET A 381 -38.11 -11.23 -20.38
CA MET A 381 -37.03 -11.00 -21.35
C MET A 381 -36.25 -9.72 -21.05
N PHE A 382 -36.93 -8.64 -20.62
CA PHE A 382 -36.28 -7.44 -20.10
C PHE A 382 -35.43 -7.75 -18.85
N GLN A 383 -35.97 -8.51 -17.90
CA GLN A 383 -35.25 -8.95 -16.70
C GLN A 383 -34.01 -9.80 -17.04
N PHE A 384 -34.11 -10.72 -18.00
CA PHE A 384 -32.97 -11.55 -18.41
C PHE A 384 -31.90 -10.72 -19.14
N ALA A 385 -32.28 -9.88 -20.09
CA ALA A 385 -31.37 -9.01 -20.84
C ALA A 385 -30.66 -7.95 -19.96
N THR A 386 -31.33 -7.44 -18.93
CA THR A 386 -30.73 -6.45 -18.00
C THR A 386 -29.96 -7.08 -16.85
N SER A 387 -30.41 -8.21 -16.28
CA SER A 387 -29.64 -8.92 -15.24
C SER A 387 -28.29 -9.42 -15.76
N THR A 388 -28.25 -9.98 -16.98
CA THR A 388 -26.97 -10.41 -17.61
C THR A 388 -26.03 -9.24 -17.89
N ALA A 389 -26.55 -8.06 -18.25
CA ALA A 389 -25.72 -6.87 -18.45
C ALA A 389 -25.20 -6.27 -17.14
N TRP A 390 -25.97 -6.28 -16.06
CA TRP A 390 -25.58 -5.67 -14.77
C TRP A 390 -24.75 -6.56 -13.85
N THR A 391 -24.94 -7.88 -13.86
CA THR A 391 -24.05 -8.80 -13.12
C THR A 391 -22.63 -8.79 -13.70
N ALA A 392 -22.49 -8.46 -14.99
CA ALA A 392 -21.20 -8.30 -15.65
C ALA A 392 -20.44 -7.01 -15.26
N THR A 393 -21.11 -5.99 -14.71
CA THR A 393 -20.48 -4.70 -14.33
C THR A 393 -20.04 -4.63 -12.88
N GLU A 394 -20.34 -5.66 -12.06
CA GLU A 394 -19.78 -5.79 -10.71
C GLU A 394 -18.26 -5.97 -10.79
N THR A 395 -17.51 -4.99 -10.29
CA THR A 395 -16.06 -5.09 -10.09
C THR A 395 -15.71 -4.73 -8.66
N ALA A 396 -14.91 -5.58 -8.00
CA ALA A 396 -14.35 -5.26 -6.71
C ALA A 396 -13.37 -4.10 -6.85
N ASP A 397 -13.29 -3.24 -5.83
CA ASP A 397 -12.25 -2.21 -5.79
C ASP A 397 -10.89 -2.86 -5.48
N THR A 398 -10.05 -2.98 -6.50
CA THR A 398 -8.70 -3.54 -6.40
C THR A 398 -7.62 -2.46 -6.43
N ARG A 399 -7.99 -1.19 -6.25
CA ARG A 399 -7.03 -0.09 -6.20
C ARG A 399 -6.29 -0.15 -4.87
N CYS A 400 -4.96 -0.09 -4.93
CA CYS A 400 -4.07 -0.05 -3.77
C CYS A 400 -2.73 0.57 -4.17
N TRP A 401 -1.94 0.99 -3.17
CA TRP A 401 -0.54 1.33 -3.33
C TRP A 401 0.28 0.05 -3.54
N GLY A 402 0.63 -0.26 -4.79
CA GLY A 402 1.15 -1.58 -5.17
C GLY A 402 2.68 -1.68 -5.22
N LEU A 403 3.40 -0.56 -5.09
CA LEU A 403 4.85 -0.53 -4.93
C LEU A 403 5.32 -0.37 -3.48
N LEU A 404 4.43 -0.52 -2.50
CA LEU A 404 4.86 -0.79 -1.14
C LEU A 404 5.73 -2.06 -1.09
N PRO A 405 6.68 -2.18 -0.16
CA PRO A 405 7.44 -3.40 0.00
C PRO A 405 6.64 -4.49 0.71
N ARG A 406 7.14 -5.73 0.67
CA ARG A 406 6.63 -6.82 1.50
C ARG A 406 6.96 -6.56 2.97
N GLU A 407 8.19 -6.11 3.23
CA GLU A 407 8.71 -5.83 4.57
C GLU A 407 9.54 -4.55 4.54
N ILE A 408 9.52 -3.81 5.65
CA ILE A 408 10.50 -2.76 5.93
C ILE A 408 11.45 -3.32 6.97
N GLN A 409 12.73 -3.34 6.61
CA GLN A 409 13.79 -3.92 7.41
C GLN A 409 14.81 -2.86 7.82
N VAL A 410 15.52 -3.10 8.92
CA VAL A 410 16.56 -2.19 9.41
C VAL A 410 17.81 -2.94 9.81
N LEU A 411 18.97 -2.35 9.51
CA LEU A 411 20.24 -2.65 10.14
C LEU A 411 20.83 -1.35 10.72
N ARG A 412 21.35 -1.44 11.94
CA ARG A 412 22.25 -0.43 12.49
C ARG A 412 23.65 -1.02 12.53
N ALA A 413 24.61 -0.33 11.92
CA ALA A 413 26.03 -0.66 11.97
C ALA A 413 26.82 0.52 12.54
N GLU A 414 27.83 0.24 13.35
CA GLU A 414 28.69 1.29 13.90
C GLU A 414 30.03 1.28 13.17
N LEU A 415 30.39 2.42 12.54
CA LEU A 415 31.59 2.53 11.72
C LEU A 415 32.49 3.65 12.22
N PRO A 416 33.83 3.54 12.07
CA PRO A 416 34.75 4.65 12.34
C PRO A 416 34.38 5.89 11.54
N ALA A 417 34.54 7.08 12.10
CA ALA A 417 34.32 8.32 11.36
C ALA A 417 35.34 8.44 10.21
N GLY A 418 34.88 8.79 9.02
CA GLY A 418 35.71 8.82 7.81
C GLY A 418 34.96 8.47 6.53
N ASP A 419 35.69 8.37 5.43
CA ASP A 419 35.17 7.91 4.14
C ASP A 419 35.23 6.39 4.06
N HIS A 420 34.12 5.78 3.68
CA HIS A 420 33.98 4.33 3.50
C HIS A 420 33.40 4.04 2.12
N THR A 421 33.78 2.91 1.55
CA THR A 421 33.02 2.31 0.44
C THR A 421 32.20 1.17 1.03
N VAL A 422 30.88 1.32 1.05
CA VAL A 422 29.97 0.33 1.64
C VAL A 422 29.26 -0.44 0.52
N GLU A 423 29.20 -1.74 0.70
CA GLU A 423 28.59 -2.71 -0.20
C GLU A 423 27.24 -3.18 0.36
N PHE A 424 26.24 -3.19 -0.51
CA PHE A 424 24.87 -3.65 -0.22
C PHE A 424 24.53 -4.80 -1.16
N ALA A 425 24.17 -5.97 -0.63
CA ALA A 425 23.81 -7.12 -1.46
C ALA A 425 22.47 -7.75 -1.04
N PRO A 426 21.52 -7.94 -1.97
CA PRO A 426 20.30 -8.69 -1.70
C PRO A 426 20.64 -10.17 -1.52
N VAL A 427 20.10 -10.79 -0.47
CA VAL A 427 20.31 -12.21 -0.15
C VAL A 427 19.00 -12.98 -0.03
N ARG A 428 19.04 -14.28 -0.29
CA ARG A 428 17.93 -15.21 -0.10
C ARG A 428 17.81 -15.64 1.37
N TYR A 429 16.78 -16.42 1.68
CA TYR A 429 16.54 -16.98 3.01
C TYR A 429 17.66 -17.92 3.49
N ASP A 430 18.44 -18.50 2.58
CA ASP A 430 19.62 -19.31 2.90
C ASP A 430 20.91 -18.48 3.05
N GLY A 431 20.81 -17.15 2.95
CA GLY A 431 21.93 -16.21 3.04
C GLY A 431 22.74 -16.07 1.75
N GLN A 432 22.41 -16.77 0.67
CA GLN A 432 23.15 -16.67 -0.59
C GLN A 432 22.85 -15.35 -1.31
N PRO A 433 23.87 -14.66 -1.86
CA PRO A 433 23.68 -13.48 -2.70
C PRO A 433 22.80 -13.79 -3.92
N ILE A 434 21.92 -12.84 -4.26
CA ILE A 434 21.02 -12.97 -5.41
C ILE A 434 21.61 -12.33 -6.67
N ALA A 435 22.29 -11.21 -6.51
CA ALA A 435 22.79 -10.37 -7.59
C ALA A 435 24.12 -9.70 -7.19
N THR A 436 24.74 -9.02 -8.17
CA THR A 436 25.94 -8.21 -7.92
C THR A 436 25.64 -7.14 -6.88
N PRO A 437 26.48 -7.01 -5.83
CA PRO A 437 26.30 -5.97 -4.83
C PRO A 437 26.44 -4.55 -5.40
N SER A 438 25.72 -3.60 -4.80
CA SER A 438 25.88 -2.17 -5.09
C SER A 438 26.88 -1.56 -4.12
N ARG A 439 27.84 -0.79 -4.64
CA ARG A 439 28.89 -0.14 -3.84
C ARG A 439 28.69 1.37 -3.86
N VAL A 440 28.63 1.96 -2.67
CA VAL A 440 28.37 3.39 -2.51
C VAL A 440 29.41 4.01 -1.59
N PRO A 441 30.07 5.12 -1.99
CA PRO A 441 30.90 5.89 -1.07
C PRO A 441 30.01 6.60 -0.04
N LEU A 442 30.37 6.48 1.23
CA LEU A 442 29.65 7.07 2.36
C LEU A 442 30.63 7.77 3.30
N ARG A 443 30.26 8.96 3.78
CA ARG A 443 30.94 9.64 4.87
C ARG A 443 30.23 9.32 6.19
N ILE A 444 30.97 8.77 7.14
CA ILE A 444 30.51 8.58 8.51
C ILE A 444 31.04 9.72 9.37
N TYR A 445 30.13 10.36 10.11
CA TYR A 445 30.45 11.46 11.00
C TYR A 445 30.50 10.96 12.45
N ASN A 446 31.46 11.49 13.22
CA ASN A 446 31.60 11.12 14.62
C ASN A 446 30.36 11.51 15.43
N ALA A 447 29.83 10.59 16.22
CA ALA A 447 28.65 10.75 17.07
C ALA A 447 27.40 11.26 16.33
N LYS A 448 27.21 10.80 15.08
CA LYS A 448 26.09 11.17 14.22
C LYS A 448 25.54 9.96 13.48
N ASN A 449 24.28 10.10 13.05
CA ASN A 449 23.64 9.14 12.18
C ASN A 449 23.94 9.41 10.71
N THR A 450 24.18 8.34 9.96
CA THR A 450 24.19 8.34 8.50
C THR A 450 23.06 7.42 8.03
N TYR A 451 22.15 7.94 7.20
CA TYR A 451 20.98 7.20 6.72
C TYR A 451 21.17 6.72 5.29
N VAL A 452 20.85 5.45 5.04
CA VAL A 452 20.78 4.85 3.71
C VAL A 452 19.44 4.15 3.56
N LEU A 453 18.77 4.39 2.43
CA LEU A 453 17.58 3.65 2.04
C LEU A 453 17.96 2.70 0.89
N VAL A 454 17.57 1.43 1.01
CA VAL A 454 17.72 0.43 -0.04
C VAL A 454 16.35 -0.05 -0.47
N VAL A 455 16.03 0.06 -1.75
CA VAL A 455 14.80 -0.49 -2.33
C VAL A 455 15.16 -1.78 -3.05
N ALA A 456 14.65 -2.91 -2.55
CA ALA A 456 15.00 -4.25 -2.99
C ALA A 456 13.75 -5.09 -3.32
N PRO A 457 13.02 -4.75 -4.40
CA PRO A 457 11.78 -5.45 -4.75
C PRO A 457 12.04 -6.91 -5.16
N THR A 458 13.13 -7.14 -5.89
CA THR A 458 13.59 -8.44 -6.39
C THR A 458 15.14 -8.45 -6.43
N GLN A 459 15.76 -9.08 -7.43
CA GLN A 459 17.21 -9.19 -7.57
C GLN A 459 17.90 -7.84 -7.73
N GLN A 460 17.27 -6.88 -8.42
CA GLN A 460 17.83 -5.54 -8.59
C GLN A 460 17.54 -4.70 -7.34
N ILE A 461 18.58 -4.09 -6.78
CA ILE A 461 18.46 -3.14 -5.68
C ILE A 461 18.75 -1.71 -6.16
N TYR A 462 18.17 -0.76 -5.44
CA TYR A 462 18.43 0.66 -5.60
C TYR A 462 18.89 1.22 -4.26
N VAL A 463 20.08 1.82 -4.21
CA VAL A 463 20.65 2.40 -2.99
C VAL A 463 20.53 3.91 -3.08
N VAL A 464 19.89 4.50 -2.09
CA VAL A 464 19.57 5.93 -2.00
C VAL A 464 20.27 6.50 -0.78
N THR A 465 21.07 7.53 -1.00
CA THR A 465 21.86 8.21 0.02
C THR A 465 21.64 9.71 -0.08
N ALA A 466 21.93 10.44 1.00
CA ALA A 466 22.06 11.88 0.92
C ALA A 466 23.10 12.24 -0.15
N LYS A 467 22.77 13.23 -0.99
CA LYS A 467 23.74 13.81 -1.91
C LYS A 467 24.76 14.61 -1.06
N PRO A 468 26.06 14.45 -1.32
CA PRO A 468 27.12 15.12 -0.56
C PRO A 468 27.08 16.64 -0.67
#